data_AF-E7BAR9-F1
#
_entry.id   AF-E7BAR9-F1
#
_cell.length_a   1.000
_cell.length_b   1.000
_cell.length_c   1.000
_cell.angle_alpha   90.00
_cell.angle_beta   90.00
_cell.angle_gamma   90.00
#
_symmetry.space_group_name_H-M   'P 1'
#
loop_
_entity.id
_entity.type
_entity.pdbx_description
1 polymer ?
#
loop_
_entity_poly.entity_id
_entity_poly.type
_entity_poly.pdbx_seq_one_letter_code
_entity_poly.pdbx_strand_id
1 'polypeptide(L)'
;MYDYAFVHLKFTVPAAVLLTAIAYPILNRIHLIQTGFLVVVAFTAALPWDAYLIKHKVWSYPPEAIVGPRLLGIPFEELFFFVIQTYITALVYILFNKPVLHALHLNNQQNPPAWMRVVKVTGQVVLVALSVWGWNAAQVHQETSYLGLILVWACPFLLAIWTLAGRFILSLPWYATVLPMFLPTFYLWAVDEFALHRGTWSIGSGTKLDFCLFGKLDIEEATFFLVTNMLIVGGMAAFDQYLAVIYAFPTLFPKVNRYPTTHMLLQSRLINTSRYDLERIEGLREAVERLRLKSRSFYLANSLFSGRLRIDLILLYSFCRLADDLVDDAKSRREVLS
;
A
#
# COMPACT_ATOMS: atom_id res chain seq x y z
N MET A 1 -14.01 0.95 -31.66
CA MET A 1 -15.36 1.15 -31.08
C MET A 1 -15.42 0.34 -29.80
N TYR A 2 -15.45 1.01 -28.65
CA TYR A 2 -15.19 0.49 -27.29
C TYR A 2 -13.72 0.17 -26.96
N ASP A 3 -12.80 1.00 -27.46
CA ASP A 3 -11.37 0.79 -27.24
C ASP A 3 -11.00 0.82 -25.75
N TYR A 4 -11.71 1.60 -24.91
CA TYR A 4 -11.40 1.65 -23.48
C TYR A 4 -11.78 0.34 -22.75
N ALA A 5 -13.00 -0.17 -22.97
CA ALA A 5 -13.39 -1.47 -22.43
C ALA A 5 -12.46 -2.60 -22.91
N PHE A 6 -11.98 -2.52 -24.16
CA PHE A 6 -11.03 -3.48 -24.70
C PHE A 6 -9.65 -3.41 -24.03
N VAL A 7 -9.16 -2.21 -23.68
CA VAL A 7 -7.94 -2.03 -22.88
C VAL A 7 -8.07 -2.79 -21.56
N HIS A 8 -9.19 -2.64 -20.85
CA HIS A 8 -9.41 -3.39 -19.61
C HIS A 8 -9.45 -4.89 -19.82
N LEU A 9 -10.23 -5.36 -20.80
CA LEU A 9 -10.40 -6.79 -21.07
C LEU A 9 -9.08 -7.46 -21.46
N LYS A 10 -8.20 -6.74 -22.17
CA LYS A 10 -6.93 -7.28 -22.66
C LYS A 10 -5.79 -7.15 -21.66
N PHE A 11 -5.76 -6.09 -20.85
CA PHE A 11 -4.60 -5.78 -20.02
C PHE A 11 -4.89 -5.80 -18.52
N THR A 12 -5.88 -5.05 -18.03
CA THR A 12 -6.07 -4.92 -16.58
C THR A 12 -6.77 -6.13 -15.97
N VAL A 13 -7.82 -6.65 -16.62
CA VAL A 13 -8.57 -7.83 -16.13
C VAL A 13 -7.70 -9.08 -16.12
N PRO A 14 -6.94 -9.43 -17.18
CA PRO A 14 -6.08 -10.62 -17.14
C PRO A 14 -4.98 -10.52 -16.09
N ALA A 15 -4.38 -9.33 -15.91
CA ALA A 15 -3.40 -9.09 -14.85
C ALA A 15 -4.02 -9.29 -13.46
N ALA A 16 -5.21 -8.73 -13.21
CA ALA A 16 -5.93 -8.91 -11.96
C ALA A 16 -6.27 -10.38 -11.70
N VAL A 17 -6.76 -11.12 -12.70
CA VAL A 17 -7.08 -12.55 -12.59
C VAL A 17 -5.83 -13.37 -12.28
N LEU A 18 -4.72 -13.13 -12.98
CA LEU A 18 -3.45 -13.81 -12.75
C LEU A 18 -2.92 -13.54 -11.34
N LEU A 19 -2.88 -12.28 -10.92
CA LEU A 19 -2.44 -11.90 -9.56
C LEU A 19 -3.36 -12.51 -8.49
N THR A 20 -4.66 -12.57 -8.75
CA THR A 20 -5.62 -13.22 -7.85
C THR A 20 -5.33 -14.71 -7.73
N ALA A 21 -5.07 -15.40 -8.83
CA ALA A 21 -4.73 -16.82 -8.82
C ALA A 21 -3.43 -17.09 -8.04
N ILE A 22 -2.41 -16.24 -8.20
CA ILE A 22 -1.14 -16.32 -7.47
C ILE A 22 -1.35 -16.03 -5.97
N ALA A 23 -2.13 -15.00 -5.63
CA ALA A 23 -2.36 -14.59 -4.25
C ALA A 23 -3.41 -15.46 -3.53
N TYR A 24 -4.21 -16.24 -4.25
CA TYR A 24 -5.33 -17.00 -3.70
C TYR A 24 -5.01 -17.79 -2.42
N PRO A 25 -3.88 -18.52 -2.32
CA PRO A 25 -3.56 -19.29 -1.11
C PRO A 25 -3.32 -18.44 0.15
N ILE A 26 -3.00 -17.15 -0.02
CA ILE A 26 -2.67 -16.23 1.08
C ILE A 26 -3.75 -15.18 1.34
N LEU A 27 -4.74 -15.07 0.45
CA LEU A 27 -5.85 -14.13 0.60
C LEU A 27 -6.74 -14.51 1.79
N ASN A 28 -7.14 -13.49 2.55
CA ASN A 28 -8.04 -13.64 3.69
C ASN A 28 -9.00 -12.45 3.74
N ARG A 29 -9.98 -12.50 4.66
CA ARG A 29 -11.00 -11.43 4.74
C ARG A 29 -10.44 -10.07 5.14
N ILE A 30 -9.30 -10.01 5.84
CA ILE A 30 -8.66 -8.73 6.19
C ILE A 30 -8.18 -8.05 4.91
N HIS A 31 -7.54 -8.80 4.00
CA HIS A 31 -7.14 -8.26 2.71
C HIS A 31 -8.34 -7.73 1.92
N LEU A 32 -9.47 -8.46 1.91
CA LEU A 32 -10.70 -7.98 1.25
C LEU A 32 -11.24 -6.69 1.88
N ILE A 33 -11.20 -6.58 3.22
CA ILE A 33 -11.62 -5.37 3.93
C ILE A 33 -10.68 -4.20 3.62
N GLN A 34 -9.35 -4.44 3.64
CA GLN A 34 -8.33 -3.43 3.31
C GLN A 34 -8.51 -2.90 1.89
N THR A 35 -8.56 -3.80 0.91
CA THR A 35 -8.72 -3.42 -0.50
C THR A 35 -10.07 -2.76 -0.75
N GLY A 36 -11.17 -3.31 -0.19
CA GLY A 36 -12.49 -2.71 -0.32
C GLY A 36 -12.57 -1.31 0.31
N PHE A 37 -11.95 -1.12 1.47
CA PHE A 37 -11.84 0.20 2.09
C PHE A 37 -11.09 1.19 1.20
N LEU A 38 -9.94 0.79 0.63
CA LEU A 38 -9.17 1.65 -0.27
C LEU A 38 -9.91 1.95 -1.57
N VAL A 39 -10.70 1.01 -2.11
CA VAL A 39 -11.58 1.29 -3.25
C VAL A 39 -12.58 2.39 -2.89
N VAL A 40 -13.26 2.28 -1.74
CA VAL A 40 -14.19 3.34 -1.30
C VAL A 40 -13.48 4.69 -1.16
N VAL A 41 -12.29 4.71 -0.55
CA VAL A 41 -11.48 5.93 -0.43
C VAL A 41 -11.12 6.49 -1.81
N ALA A 42 -10.68 5.65 -2.75
CA ALA A 42 -10.34 6.04 -4.11
C ALA A 42 -11.55 6.70 -4.81
N PHE A 43 -12.75 6.11 -4.72
CA PHE A 43 -13.96 6.75 -5.25
C PHE A 43 -14.24 8.10 -4.60
N THR A 44 -14.21 8.18 -3.26
CA THR A 44 -14.52 9.43 -2.57
C THR A 44 -13.51 10.55 -2.86
N ALA A 45 -12.25 10.20 -3.11
CA ALA A 45 -11.16 11.15 -3.33
C ALA A 45 -10.99 11.51 -4.81
N ALA A 46 -11.08 10.55 -5.73
CA ALA A 46 -10.81 10.74 -7.15
C ALA A 46 -12.05 11.23 -7.92
N LEU A 47 -13.26 10.75 -7.61
CA LEU A 47 -14.48 11.11 -8.33
C LEU A 47 -14.70 12.63 -8.50
N PRO A 48 -14.59 13.48 -7.46
CA PRO A 48 -14.75 14.93 -7.64
C PRO A 48 -13.58 15.56 -8.44
N TRP A 49 -12.37 14.99 -8.33
CA TRP A 49 -11.18 15.48 -9.02
C TRP A 49 -11.22 15.15 -10.52
N ASP A 50 -11.56 13.92 -10.89
CA ASP A 50 -11.77 13.50 -12.28
C ASP A 50 -12.88 14.32 -12.96
N ALA A 51 -14.01 14.50 -12.28
CA ALA A 51 -15.11 15.31 -12.80
C ALA A 51 -14.66 16.76 -13.05
N TYR A 52 -13.78 17.30 -12.21
CA TYR A 52 -13.17 18.60 -12.41
C TYR A 52 -12.24 18.63 -13.64
N LEU A 53 -11.40 17.62 -13.85
CA LEU A 53 -10.52 17.52 -15.02
C LEU A 53 -11.30 17.50 -16.32
N ILE A 54 -12.35 16.70 -16.39
CA ILE A 54 -13.21 16.58 -17.58
C ILE A 54 -13.94 17.90 -17.83
N LYS A 55 -14.49 18.54 -16.78
CA LYS A 55 -15.18 19.83 -16.91
C LYS A 55 -14.28 20.93 -17.47
N HIS A 56 -12.99 20.93 -17.12
CA HIS A 56 -12.02 21.92 -17.59
C HIS A 56 -11.25 21.47 -18.84
N LYS A 57 -11.68 20.38 -19.49
CA LYS A 57 -11.10 19.83 -20.72
C LYS A 57 -9.62 19.44 -20.59
N VAL A 58 -9.15 19.18 -19.36
CA VAL A 58 -7.82 18.57 -19.14
C VAL A 58 -7.84 17.14 -19.67
N TRP A 59 -8.94 16.43 -19.42
CA TRP A 59 -9.20 15.12 -20.02
C TRP A 59 -10.37 15.19 -21.00
N SER A 60 -10.25 14.45 -22.09
CA SER A 60 -11.29 14.29 -23.09
C SER A 60 -11.37 12.84 -23.57
N TYR A 61 -12.60 12.36 -23.75
CA TYR A 61 -12.90 11.01 -24.20
C TYR A 61 -13.72 11.06 -25.50
N PRO A 62 -13.21 10.53 -26.61
CA PRO A 62 -13.98 10.42 -27.85
C PRO A 62 -15.26 9.58 -27.62
N PRO A 63 -16.43 10.01 -28.11
CA PRO A 63 -17.69 9.28 -27.93
C PRO A 63 -17.64 7.82 -28.39
N GLU A 64 -16.86 7.53 -29.43
CA GLU A 64 -16.67 6.21 -30.02
C GLU A 64 -15.74 5.26 -29.23
N ALA A 65 -14.94 5.80 -28.31
CA ALA A 65 -13.98 5.04 -27.50
C ALA A 65 -14.63 4.43 -26.24
N ILE A 66 -15.78 4.97 -25.81
CA ILE A 66 -16.47 4.60 -24.57
C ILE A 66 -17.80 3.87 -24.84
N VAL A 67 -18.25 3.07 -23.87
CA VAL A 67 -19.48 2.25 -23.95
C VAL A 67 -20.75 3.09 -23.80
N GLY A 68 -20.66 4.32 -23.28
CA GLY A 68 -21.72 5.32 -23.33
C GLY A 68 -22.14 5.92 -21.99
N PRO A 69 -22.39 5.12 -20.93
CA PRO A 69 -22.80 5.67 -19.62
C PRO A 69 -21.69 6.51 -18.98
N ARG A 70 -22.08 7.65 -18.41
CA ARG A 70 -21.17 8.55 -17.68
C ARG A 70 -21.77 8.92 -16.31
N LEU A 71 -20.92 8.97 -15.29
CA LEU A 71 -21.25 9.53 -13.98
C LEU A 71 -20.46 10.83 -13.81
N LEU A 72 -21.15 11.97 -13.63
CA LEU A 72 -20.50 13.29 -13.54
C LEU A 72 -19.55 13.60 -14.73
N GLY A 73 -19.82 13.04 -15.91
CA GLY A 73 -18.99 13.18 -17.10
C GLY A 73 -17.90 12.11 -17.26
N ILE A 74 -17.65 11.31 -16.21
CA ILE A 74 -16.64 10.25 -16.17
C ILE A 74 -17.21 8.96 -16.78
N PRO A 75 -16.55 8.34 -17.78
CA PRO A 75 -16.95 7.06 -18.34
C PRO A 75 -16.93 5.94 -17.29
N PHE A 76 -17.80 4.92 -17.42
CA PHE A 76 -17.80 3.77 -16.50
C PHE A 76 -16.50 2.95 -16.53
N GLU A 77 -15.81 2.96 -17.64
CA GLU A 77 -14.49 2.37 -17.80
C GLU A 77 -13.48 3.03 -16.86
N GLU A 78 -13.51 4.36 -16.75
CA GLU A 78 -12.66 5.11 -15.82
C GLU A 78 -13.02 4.82 -14.35
N LEU A 79 -14.33 4.74 -14.03
CA LEU A 79 -14.76 4.32 -12.69
C LEU A 79 -14.30 2.89 -12.37
N PHE A 80 -14.30 1.99 -13.36
CA PHE A 80 -13.74 0.66 -13.23
C PHE A 80 -12.21 0.70 -13.09
N PHE A 81 -11.54 1.64 -13.76
CA PHE A 81 -10.11 1.86 -13.62
C PHE A 81 -9.72 2.14 -12.16
N PHE A 82 -10.48 2.96 -11.43
CA PHE A 82 -10.27 3.20 -10.00
C PHE A 82 -10.27 1.90 -9.18
N VAL A 83 -11.21 1.00 -9.48
CA VAL A 83 -11.34 -0.30 -8.81
C VAL A 83 -10.17 -1.20 -9.16
N ILE A 84 -9.91 -1.40 -10.46
CA ILE A 84 -8.98 -2.42 -10.94
C ILE A 84 -7.54 -2.04 -10.63
N GLN A 85 -7.18 -0.76 -10.70
CA GLN A 85 -5.86 -0.29 -10.28
C GLN A 85 -5.67 -0.52 -8.78
N THR A 86 -6.62 -0.07 -7.95
CA THR A 86 -6.57 -0.27 -6.50
C THR A 86 -6.43 -1.74 -6.15
N TYR A 87 -7.18 -2.60 -6.84
CA TYR A 87 -7.16 -4.04 -6.64
C TYR A 87 -5.81 -4.68 -7.03
N ILE A 88 -5.29 -4.39 -8.23
CA ILE A 88 -4.00 -4.90 -8.72
C ILE A 88 -2.88 -4.47 -7.78
N THR A 89 -2.80 -3.19 -7.44
CA THR A 89 -1.75 -2.65 -6.57
C THR A 89 -1.83 -3.22 -5.16
N ALA A 90 -3.03 -3.42 -4.62
CA ALA A 90 -3.23 -4.10 -3.35
C ALA A 90 -2.78 -5.58 -3.39
N LEU A 91 -3.07 -6.32 -4.47
CA LEU A 91 -2.61 -7.70 -4.62
C LEU A 91 -1.09 -7.80 -4.66
N VAL A 92 -0.42 -6.91 -5.42
CA VAL A 92 1.06 -6.86 -5.44
C VAL A 92 1.59 -6.54 -4.04
N TYR A 93 0.99 -5.56 -3.35
CA TYR A 93 1.36 -5.26 -1.97
C TYR A 93 1.24 -6.48 -1.04
N ILE A 94 0.11 -7.19 -1.09
CA ILE A 94 -0.14 -8.38 -0.27
C ILE A 94 0.89 -9.47 -0.52
N LEU A 95 1.26 -9.73 -1.78
CA LEU A 95 2.26 -10.73 -2.16
C LEU A 95 3.63 -10.42 -1.55
N PHE A 96 4.08 -9.16 -1.65
CA PHE A 96 5.39 -8.75 -1.11
C PHE A 96 5.39 -8.55 0.42
N ASN A 97 4.24 -8.30 1.05
CA ASN A 97 4.14 -8.13 2.51
C ASN A 97 3.85 -9.42 3.26
N LYS A 98 3.40 -10.50 2.60
CA LYS A 98 3.13 -11.79 3.25
C LYS A 98 4.28 -12.32 4.14
N PRO A 99 5.55 -12.33 3.70
CA PRO A 99 6.64 -12.81 4.54
C PRO A 99 6.96 -11.86 5.70
N VAL A 100 6.58 -10.58 5.61
CA VAL A 100 6.91 -9.58 6.62
C VAL A 100 6.10 -9.81 7.89
N LEU A 101 6.75 -9.75 9.05
CA LEU A 101 6.08 -9.74 10.35
C LEU A 101 6.04 -8.30 10.86
N HIS A 102 4.95 -7.60 10.55
CA HIS A 102 4.78 -6.17 10.85
C HIS A 102 4.97 -5.80 12.32
N ALA A 103 4.73 -6.71 13.26
CA ALA A 103 4.95 -6.48 14.69
C ALA A 103 6.41 -6.09 15.03
N LEU A 104 7.40 -6.64 14.32
CA LEU A 104 8.83 -6.35 14.56
C LEU A 104 9.24 -4.91 14.21
N HIS A 105 8.38 -4.21 13.47
CA HIS A 105 8.61 -2.87 12.96
C HIS A 105 8.00 -1.76 13.84
N LEU A 106 7.35 -2.15 14.94
CA LEU A 106 6.70 -1.23 15.89
C LEU A 106 7.67 -0.53 16.85
N ASN A 107 8.85 -1.10 17.14
CA ASN A 107 9.85 -0.47 18.02
C ASN A 107 10.27 0.94 17.53
N ASN A 108 10.43 1.08 16.21
CA ASN A 108 10.77 2.35 15.55
C ASN A 108 9.68 3.44 15.69
N GLN A 109 8.48 3.11 16.19
CA GLN A 109 7.47 4.11 16.50
C GLN A 109 7.80 4.88 17.78
N GLN A 110 8.29 4.19 18.81
CA GLN A 110 8.66 4.77 20.10
C GLN A 110 10.08 5.32 20.09
N ASN A 111 11.05 4.52 19.63
CA ASN A 111 12.48 4.87 19.63
C ASN A 111 13.07 4.90 18.20
N PRO A 112 12.61 5.81 17.31
CA PRO A 112 13.13 5.88 15.95
C PRO A 112 14.59 6.33 15.93
N PRO A 113 15.44 5.73 15.08
CA PRO A 113 16.76 6.25 14.73
C PRO A 113 16.70 7.71 14.26
N ALA A 114 17.79 8.46 14.46
CA ALA A 114 17.85 9.88 14.10
C ALA A 114 17.55 10.13 12.61
N TRP A 115 18.11 9.32 11.71
CA TRP A 115 17.88 9.43 10.27
C TRP A 115 16.39 9.32 9.91
N MET A 116 15.64 8.45 10.58
CA MET A 116 14.21 8.24 10.29
C MET A 116 13.38 9.46 10.69
N ARG A 117 13.78 10.18 11.74
CA ARG A 117 13.14 11.45 12.13
C ARG A 117 13.38 12.51 11.07
N VAL A 118 14.62 12.63 10.60
CA VAL A 118 15.01 13.58 9.54
C VAL A 118 14.24 13.27 8.26
N VAL A 119 14.31 12.03 7.76
CA VAL A 119 13.61 11.61 6.53
C VAL A 119 12.10 11.82 6.65
N LYS A 120 11.49 11.53 7.81
CA LYS A 120 10.08 11.82 8.03
C LYS A 120 9.77 13.32 7.87
N VAL A 121 10.48 14.18 8.58
CA VAL A 121 10.26 15.64 8.54
C VAL A 121 10.55 16.20 7.16
N THR A 122 11.66 15.80 6.53
CA THR A 122 11.99 16.19 5.15
C THR A 122 10.88 15.78 4.19
N GLY A 123 10.37 14.55 4.29
CA GLY A 123 9.24 14.10 3.47
C GLY A 123 7.98 14.95 3.69
N GLN A 124 7.68 15.35 4.93
CA GLN A 124 6.55 16.26 5.22
C GLN A 124 6.75 17.63 4.57
N VAL A 125 7.94 18.22 4.70
CA VAL A 125 8.28 19.52 4.09
C VAL A 125 8.17 19.45 2.57
N VAL A 126 8.70 18.39 1.95
CA VAL A 126 8.62 18.18 0.50
C VAL A 126 7.16 18.06 0.05
N LEU A 127 6.34 17.27 0.74
CA LEU A 127 4.93 17.10 0.38
C LEU A 127 4.12 18.40 0.55
N VAL A 128 4.41 19.20 1.58
CA VAL A 128 3.81 20.54 1.74
C VAL A 128 4.24 21.46 0.61
N ALA A 129 5.54 21.49 0.27
CA ALA A 129 6.06 22.31 -0.81
C ALA A 129 5.45 21.93 -2.17
N LEU A 130 5.32 20.63 -2.46
CA LEU A 130 4.66 20.12 -3.67
C LEU A 130 3.17 20.45 -3.69
N SER A 131 2.49 20.44 -2.54
CA SER A 131 1.07 20.84 -2.46
C SER A 131 0.89 22.33 -2.78
N VAL A 132 1.76 23.18 -2.23
CA VAL A 132 1.74 24.64 -2.49
C VAL A 132 2.10 24.94 -3.94
N TRP A 133 3.13 24.28 -4.46
CA TRP A 133 3.50 24.40 -5.87
C TRP A 133 2.37 23.92 -6.78
N GLY A 134 1.77 22.77 -6.47
CA GLY A 134 0.64 22.20 -7.19
C GLY A 134 -0.55 23.15 -7.24
N TRP A 135 -0.87 23.80 -6.13
CA TRP A 135 -1.91 24.84 -6.08
C TRP A 135 -1.63 26.01 -7.03
N ASN A 136 -0.39 26.50 -7.05
CA ASN A 136 0.01 27.58 -7.94
C ASN A 136 0.05 27.14 -9.42
N ALA A 137 0.37 25.88 -9.69
CA ALA A 137 0.42 25.29 -11.02
C ALA A 137 -0.96 24.87 -11.57
N ALA A 138 -1.94 24.63 -10.70
CA ALA A 138 -3.29 24.16 -11.06
C ALA A 138 -4.20 25.23 -11.68
N GLN A 139 -3.66 26.38 -12.09
CA GLN A 139 -4.45 27.43 -12.73
C GLN A 139 -4.99 26.95 -14.07
N VAL A 140 -6.23 27.31 -14.40
CA VAL A 140 -6.90 26.84 -15.63
C VAL A 140 -6.21 27.42 -16.87
N HIS A 141 -6.05 26.60 -17.92
CA HIS A 141 -5.44 26.96 -19.22
C HIS A 141 -3.95 27.33 -19.16
N GLN A 142 -3.19 26.64 -18.31
CA GLN A 142 -1.73 26.70 -18.28
C GLN A 142 -1.13 25.34 -18.63
N GLU A 143 0.07 25.32 -19.20
CA GLU A 143 0.80 24.08 -19.50
C GLU A 143 1.06 23.23 -18.23
N THR A 144 1.09 23.87 -17.06
CA THR A 144 1.28 23.20 -15.77
C THR A 144 -0.03 22.74 -15.11
N SER A 145 -1.21 23.03 -15.71
CA SER A 145 -2.51 22.77 -15.11
C SER A 145 -2.65 21.32 -14.66
N TYR A 146 -2.32 20.36 -15.53
CA TYR A 146 -2.56 18.96 -15.23
C TYR A 146 -1.64 18.46 -14.09
N LEU A 147 -0.35 18.74 -14.17
CA LEU A 147 0.60 18.39 -13.11
C LEU A 147 0.25 19.06 -11.79
N GLY A 148 -0.15 20.32 -11.83
CA GLY A 148 -0.59 21.07 -10.65
C GLY A 148 -1.80 20.43 -9.98
N LEU A 149 -2.80 20.03 -10.77
CA LEU A 149 -4.00 19.35 -10.30
C LEU A 149 -3.71 17.98 -9.69
N ILE A 150 -2.75 17.22 -10.24
CA ILE A 150 -2.29 15.95 -9.65
C ILE A 150 -1.68 16.21 -8.26
N LEU A 151 -0.73 17.15 -8.16
CA LEU A 151 0.03 17.37 -6.93
C LEU A 151 -0.83 17.99 -5.82
N VAL A 152 -1.66 18.98 -6.15
CA VAL A 152 -2.54 19.63 -5.16
C VAL A 152 -3.56 18.66 -4.56
N TRP A 153 -3.93 17.63 -5.32
CA TRP A 153 -4.83 16.56 -4.86
C TRP A 153 -4.08 15.46 -4.11
N ALA A 154 -3.05 14.86 -4.71
CA ALA A 154 -2.40 13.68 -4.16
C ALA A 154 -1.50 13.99 -2.96
N CYS A 155 -0.76 15.10 -2.97
CA CYS A 155 0.22 15.41 -1.93
C CYS A 155 -0.40 15.58 -0.52
N PRO A 156 -1.58 16.19 -0.34
CA PRO A 156 -2.26 16.21 0.96
C PRO A 156 -2.57 14.82 1.53
N PHE A 157 -3.06 13.89 0.69
CA PHE A 157 -3.31 12.51 1.14
C PHE A 157 -2.00 11.77 1.47
N LEU A 158 -0.97 11.93 0.63
CA LEU A 158 0.37 11.38 0.92
C LEU A 158 0.95 11.97 2.20
N LEU A 159 0.76 13.27 2.46
CA LEU A 159 1.20 13.93 3.69
C LEU A 159 0.49 13.36 4.92
N ALA A 160 -0.82 13.11 4.82
CA ALA A 160 -1.58 12.46 5.89
C ALA A 160 -1.03 11.06 6.16
N ILE A 161 -0.90 10.22 5.13
CA ILE A 161 -0.35 8.86 5.25
C ILE A 161 1.07 8.90 5.83
N TRP A 162 1.94 9.75 5.31
CA TRP A 162 3.33 9.87 5.76
C TRP A 162 3.44 10.36 7.21
N THR A 163 2.54 11.27 7.61
CA THR A 163 2.49 11.76 9.00
C THR A 163 2.05 10.64 9.95
N LEU A 164 1.06 9.86 9.54
CA LEU A 164 0.46 8.77 10.33
C LEU A 164 1.32 7.51 10.40
N ALA A 165 1.93 7.12 9.27
CA ALA A 165 2.59 5.83 9.09
C ALA A 165 4.01 5.90 8.54
N GLY A 166 4.58 7.09 8.31
CA GLY A 166 5.90 7.23 7.68
C GLY A 166 7.04 6.50 8.40
N ARG A 167 7.05 6.48 9.74
CA ARG A 167 8.06 5.70 10.51
C ARG A 167 7.92 4.19 10.31
N PHE A 168 6.68 3.72 10.12
CA PHE A 168 6.41 2.32 9.89
C PHE A 168 6.78 1.94 8.47
N ILE A 169 6.38 2.74 7.49
CA ILE A 169 6.77 2.57 6.08
C ILE A 169 8.29 2.54 5.94
N LEU A 170 9.00 3.46 6.60
CA LEU A 170 10.48 3.53 6.58
C LEU A 170 11.16 2.36 7.29
N SER A 171 10.48 1.66 8.20
CA SER A 171 11.06 0.51 8.87
C SER A 171 10.81 -0.80 8.14
N LEU A 172 9.84 -0.86 7.21
CA LEU A 172 9.58 -2.02 6.39
C LEU A 172 10.74 -2.28 5.40
N PRO A 173 10.96 -3.53 4.99
CA PRO A 173 11.90 -3.83 3.91
C PRO A 173 11.51 -3.08 2.63
N TRP A 174 12.50 -2.56 1.89
CA TRP A 174 12.25 -1.76 0.69
C TRP A 174 11.36 -2.49 -0.34
N TYR A 175 11.51 -3.81 -0.48
CA TYR A 175 10.73 -4.61 -1.43
C TYR A 175 9.24 -4.66 -1.07
N ALA A 176 8.86 -4.42 0.19
CA ALA A 176 7.48 -4.47 0.65
C ALA A 176 6.70 -3.18 0.33
N THR A 177 7.40 -2.10 -0.03
CA THR A 177 6.80 -0.80 -0.33
C THR A 177 7.14 -0.33 -1.74
N VAL A 178 8.42 -0.36 -2.12
CA VAL A 178 8.90 0.12 -3.42
C VAL A 178 8.41 -0.76 -4.57
N LEU A 179 8.53 -2.09 -4.49
CA LEU A 179 8.09 -2.96 -5.59
C LEU A 179 6.57 -2.87 -5.83
N PRO A 180 5.70 -2.89 -4.80
CA PRO A 180 4.28 -2.64 -4.99
C PRO A 180 3.91 -1.27 -5.54
N MET A 181 4.76 -0.25 -5.37
CA MET A 181 4.54 1.06 -6.00
C MET A 181 4.93 1.02 -7.48
N PHE A 182 6.13 0.53 -7.78
CA PHE A 182 6.71 0.66 -9.13
C PHE A 182 6.25 -0.42 -10.12
N LEU A 183 6.00 -1.67 -9.68
CA LEU A 183 5.58 -2.73 -10.60
C LEU A 183 4.23 -2.44 -11.27
N PRO A 184 3.16 -2.07 -10.54
CA PRO A 184 1.91 -1.65 -11.17
C PRO A 184 2.08 -0.35 -11.97
N THR A 185 2.91 0.59 -11.50
CA THR A 185 3.16 1.85 -12.20
C THR A 185 3.76 1.60 -13.59
N PHE A 186 4.84 0.84 -13.70
CA PHE A 186 5.46 0.54 -14.99
C PHE A 186 4.56 -0.30 -15.90
N TYR A 187 3.77 -1.21 -15.31
CA TYR A 187 2.78 -1.96 -16.09
C TYR A 187 1.72 -1.02 -16.69
N LEU A 188 1.17 -0.12 -15.87
CA LEU A 188 0.14 0.82 -16.30
C LEU A 188 0.68 1.86 -17.28
N TRP A 189 1.94 2.31 -17.14
CA TRP A 189 2.60 3.15 -18.13
C TRP A 189 2.62 2.49 -19.51
N ALA A 190 2.98 1.20 -19.56
CA ALA A 190 2.98 0.46 -20.83
C ALA A 190 1.57 0.32 -21.40
N VAL A 191 0.57 0.00 -20.57
CA VAL A 191 -0.84 -0.12 -20.99
C VAL A 191 -1.38 1.21 -21.52
N ASP A 192 -1.07 2.30 -20.84
CA ASP A 192 -1.60 3.61 -21.17
C ASP A 192 -0.92 4.24 -22.40
N GLU A 193 0.38 4.01 -22.61
CA GLU A 193 1.05 4.33 -23.88
C GLU A 193 0.31 3.69 -25.07
N PHE A 194 -0.13 2.43 -24.95
CA PHE A 194 -0.94 1.79 -25.98
C PHE A 194 -2.34 2.41 -26.13
N ALA A 195 -2.97 2.82 -25.03
CA ALA A 195 -4.29 3.44 -25.04
C ALA A 195 -4.28 4.82 -25.69
N LEU A 196 -3.29 5.66 -25.36
CA LEU A 196 -3.02 6.96 -25.95
C LEU A 196 -2.64 6.85 -27.43
N HIS A 197 -1.86 5.82 -27.80
CA HIS A 197 -1.55 5.58 -29.22
C HIS A 197 -2.79 5.31 -30.05
N ARG A 198 -3.81 4.67 -29.48
CA ARG A 198 -5.10 4.38 -30.13
C ARG A 198 -6.10 5.53 -30.05
N GLY A 199 -5.77 6.63 -29.36
CA GLY A 199 -6.69 7.74 -29.15
C GLY A 199 -7.89 7.36 -28.28
N THR A 200 -7.73 6.39 -27.37
CA THR A 200 -8.80 5.94 -26.47
C THR A 200 -9.29 7.09 -25.57
N TRP A 201 -8.35 7.95 -25.19
CA TRP A 201 -8.57 9.19 -24.48
C TRP A 201 -7.40 10.13 -24.81
N SER A 202 -7.52 11.42 -24.49
CA SER A 202 -6.48 12.41 -24.75
C SER A 202 -6.42 13.50 -23.69
N ILE A 203 -5.22 14.00 -23.44
CA ILE A 203 -4.97 15.18 -22.61
C ILE A 203 -5.14 16.45 -23.46
N GLY A 204 -5.82 17.45 -22.90
CA GLY A 204 -6.08 18.72 -23.55
C GLY A 204 -4.80 19.45 -23.97
N SER A 205 -4.79 20.00 -25.18
CA SER A 205 -3.68 20.84 -25.65
C SER A 205 -3.57 22.11 -24.81
N GLY A 206 -2.34 22.48 -24.41
CA GLY A 206 -2.09 23.66 -23.58
C GLY A 206 -2.43 23.48 -22.09
N THR A 207 -2.75 22.25 -21.64
CA THR A 207 -2.93 21.92 -20.22
C THR A 207 -1.83 21.02 -19.65
N LYS A 208 -0.82 20.71 -20.45
CA LYS A 208 0.30 19.81 -20.16
C LYS A 208 1.63 20.40 -20.63
N LEU A 209 2.73 19.86 -20.10
CA LEU A 209 4.12 20.27 -20.34
C LEU A 209 4.68 19.77 -21.69
N ASP A 210 3.93 18.95 -22.42
CA ASP A 210 4.31 18.37 -23.71
C ASP A 210 5.61 17.53 -23.68
N PHE A 211 5.99 17.00 -22.51
CA PHE A 211 7.11 16.07 -22.36
C PHE A 211 6.61 14.62 -22.27
N CYS A 212 7.02 13.78 -23.23
CA CYS A 212 6.63 12.37 -23.32
C CYS A 212 7.79 11.42 -22.98
N LEU A 213 7.50 10.32 -22.27
CA LEU A 213 8.52 9.32 -21.89
C LEU A 213 8.82 8.29 -23.00
N PHE A 214 7.79 7.66 -23.58
CA PHE A 214 7.93 6.53 -24.53
C PHE A 214 7.35 6.80 -25.91
N GLY A 215 7.00 8.05 -26.19
CA GLY A 215 6.43 8.50 -27.46
C GLY A 215 5.18 9.34 -27.26
N LYS A 216 4.17 8.82 -26.53
CA LYS A 216 2.91 9.52 -26.27
C LYS A 216 2.52 9.64 -24.81
N LEU A 217 3.08 8.84 -23.91
CA LEU A 217 2.81 8.93 -22.47
C LEU A 217 3.40 10.21 -21.92
N ASP A 218 2.52 11.16 -21.63
CA ASP A 218 2.85 12.44 -21.00
C ASP A 218 3.38 12.21 -19.57
N ILE A 219 4.34 13.05 -19.14
CA ILE A 219 4.98 12.93 -17.82
C ILE A 219 4.00 13.09 -16.67
N GLU A 220 2.95 13.88 -16.87
CA GLU A 220 1.86 14.07 -15.91
C GLU A 220 1.11 12.76 -15.69
N GLU A 221 0.83 12.02 -16.76
CA GLU A 221 0.15 10.74 -16.67
C GLU A 221 1.04 9.68 -16.01
N ALA A 222 2.32 9.67 -16.36
CA ALA A 222 3.30 8.85 -15.68
C ALA A 222 3.36 9.15 -14.17
N THR A 223 3.32 10.44 -13.82
CA THR A 223 3.27 10.92 -12.43
C THR A 223 1.98 10.50 -11.74
N PHE A 224 0.83 10.62 -12.42
CA PHE A 224 -0.48 10.22 -11.90
C PHE A 224 -0.49 8.75 -11.48
N PHE A 225 -0.04 7.82 -12.34
CA PHE A 225 0.06 6.41 -11.98
C PHE A 225 1.01 6.14 -10.81
N LEU A 226 2.14 6.86 -10.75
CA LEU A 226 3.07 6.71 -9.63
C LEU A 226 2.43 7.17 -8.32
N VAL A 227 1.86 8.37 -8.27
CA VAL A 227 1.32 8.93 -7.01
C VAL A 227 0.07 8.16 -6.56
N THR A 228 -0.78 7.70 -7.46
CA THR A 228 -1.94 6.86 -7.12
C THR A 228 -1.51 5.52 -6.55
N ASN A 229 -0.49 4.87 -7.13
CA ASN A 229 0.07 3.64 -6.55
C ASN A 229 0.78 3.88 -5.21
N MET A 230 1.45 5.03 -5.02
CA MET A 230 1.98 5.42 -3.71
C MET A 230 0.88 5.61 -2.66
N LEU A 231 -0.26 6.21 -3.03
CA LEU A 231 -1.42 6.37 -2.15
C LEU A 231 -2.00 5.02 -1.73
N ILE A 232 -2.17 4.10 -2.68
CA ILE A 232 -2.69 2.75 -2.41
C ILE A 232 -1.74 1.99 -1.47
N VAL A 233 -0.45 1.92 -1.81
CA VAL A 233 0.56 1.21 -1.00
C VAL A 233 0.71 1.84 0.38
N GLY A 234 0.73 3.17 0.46
CA GLY A 234 0.79 3.90 1.71
C GLY A 234 -0.44 3.66 2.58
N GLY A 235 -1.63 3.62 1.98
CA GLY A 235 -2.89 3.28 2.65
C GLY A 235 -2.89 1.84 3.19
N MET A 236 -2.41 0.87 2.40
CA MET A 236 -2.24 -0.51 2.85
C MET A 236 -1.28 -0.59 4.05
N ALA A 237 -0.12 0.07 3.97
CA ALA A 237 0.87 0.07 5.03
C ALA A 237 0.37 0.75 6.32
N ALA A 238 -0.40 1.83 6.21
CA ALA A 238 -1.03 2.47 7.36
C ALA A 238 -2.04 1.53 8.05
N PHE A 239 -2.79 0.76 7.26
CA PHE A 239 -3.72 -0.24 7.79
C PHE A 239 -2.96 -1.38 8.50
N ASP A 240 -1.89 -1.89 7.89
CA ASP A 240 -1.05 -2.93 8.48
C ASP A 240 -0.36 -2.49 9.78
N GLN A 241 0.01 -1.21 9.90
CA GLN A 241 0.50 -0.66 11.17
C GLN A 241 -0.53 -0.83 12.29
N TYR A 242 -1.79 -0.49 12.02
CA TYR A 242 -2.87 -0.57 13.01
C TYR A 242 -3.17 -2.01 13.39
N LEU A 243 -3.20 -2.91 12.41
CA LEU A 243 -3.31 -4.36 12.65
C LEU A 243 -2.14 -4.90 13.47
N ALA A 244 -0.91 -4.47 13.18
CA ALA A 244 0.28 -4.88 13.92
C ALA A 244 0.17 -4.52 15.40
N VAL A 245 -0.32 -3.31 15.72
CA VAL A 245 -0.54 -2.88 17.12
C VAL A 245 -1.60 -3.77 17.79
N ILE A 246 -2.71 -4.05 17.11
CA ILE A 246 -3.80 -4.90 17.65
C ILE A 246 -3.30 -6.33 17.94
N TYR A 247 -2.48 -6.88 17.06
CA TYR A 247 -2.00 -8.26 17.19
C TYR A 247 -0.80 -8.40 18.12
N ALA A 248 0.11 -7.42 18.15
CA ALA A 248 1.35 -7.50 18.93
C ALA A 248 1.13 -7.40 20.45
N PHE A 249 0.11 -6.67 20.90
CA PHE A 249 -0.06 -6.33 22.32
C PHE A 249 -1.35 -6.90 22.94
N PRO A 250 -1.32 -8.13 23.50
CA PRO A 250 -2.44 -8.72 24.22
C PRO A 250 -2.91 -7.90 25.43
N THR A 251 -2.01 -7.18 26.10
CA THR A 251 -2.34 -6.31 27.25
C THR A 251 -3.21 -5.12 26.85
N LEU A 252 -3.02 -4.60 25.63
CA LEU A 252 -3.80 -3.49 25.09
C LEU A 252 -5.09 -3.97 24.42
N PHE A 253 -5.06 -5.16 23.81
CA PHE A 253 -6.20 -5.77 23.15
C PHE A 253 -6.41 -7.21 23.66
N PRO A 254 -6.99 -7.44 24.85
CA PRO A 254 -7.09 -8.80 25.41
C PRO A 254 -7.87 -9.76 24.52
N LYS A 255 -8.99 -9.29 23.96
CA LYS A 255 -9.84 -10.06 23.06
C LYS A 255 -9.80 -9.44 21.67
N VAL A 256 -9.31 -10.22 20.71
CA VAL A 256 -9.31 -9.86 19.30
C VAL A 256 -10.18 -10.86 18.58
N ASN A 257 -11.28 -10.38 18.01
CA ASN A 257 -12.11 -11.19 17.12
C ASN A 257 -11.27 -11.69 15.95
N ARG A 258 -11.75 -12.74 15.26
CA ARG A 258 -11.09 -13.28 14.06
C ARG A 258 -10.71 -12.20 13.04
N TYR A 259 -11.52 -11.13 12.97
CA TYR A 259 -11.27 -9.93 12.21
C TYR A 259 -11.41 -8.70 13.13
N PRO A 260 -10.41 -7.83 13.23
CA PRO A 260 -10.49 -6.62 14.04
C PRO A 260 -11.63 -5.70 13.55
N THR A 261 -12.32 -5.08 14.50
CA THR A 261 -13.39 -4.13 14.19
C THR A 261 -12.82 -2.77 13.80
N THR A 262 -13.62 -1.94 13.12
CA THR A 262 -13.26 -0.55 12.82
C THR A 262 -12.93 0.24 14.08
N HIS A 263 -13.67 0.02 15.18
CA HIS A 263 -13.37 0.61 16.48
C HIS A 263 -11.97 0.22 16.97
N MET A 264 -11.55 -1.03 16.82
CA MET A 264 -10.20 -1.45 17.23
C MET A 264 -9.10 -0.80 16.39
N LEU A 265 -9.32 -0.63 15.08
CA LEU A 265 -8.39 0.10 14.21
C LEU A 265 -8.24 1.55 14.66
N LEU A 266 -9.35 2.24 14.92
CA LEU A 266 -9.35 3.60 15.46
C LEU A 266 -8.67 3.68 16.83
N GLN A 267 -9.00 2.75 17.73
CA GLN A 267 -8.38 2.67 19.05
C GLN A 267 -6.86 2.44 18.95
N SER A 268 -6.41 1.54 18.08
CA SER A 268 -4.98 1.24 17.90
C SER A 268 -4.18 2.45 17.44
N ARG A 269 -4.81 3.34 16.67
CA ARG A 269 -4.22 4.60 16.24
C ARG A 269 -4.10 5.60 17.40
N LEU A 270 -5.06 5.62 18.33
CA LEU A 270 -5.09 6.57 19.44
C LEU A 270 -4.20 6.16 20.62
N ILE A 271 -3.73 4.91 20.66
CA ILE A 271 -2.81 4.44 21.69
C ILE A 271 -1.46 5.15 21.56
N ASN A 272 -1.01 5.75 22.68
CA ASN A 272 0.33 6.31 22.78
C ASN A 272 1.37 5.20 22.68
N THR A 273 2.40 5.42 21.86
CA THR A 273 3.52 4.49 21.66
C THR A 273 4.29 4.22 22.96
N SER A 274 4.20 5.09 23.98
CA SER A 274 4.77 4.84 25.31
C SER A 274 4.16 3.63 26.03
N ARG A 275 2.97 3.18 25.62
CA ARG A 275 2.31 1.98 26.16
C ARG A 275 2.72 0.70 25.43
N TYR A 276 3.60 0.77 24.44
CA TYR A 276 4.08 -0.41 23.74
C TYR A 276 5.04 -1.17 24.63
N ASP A 277 4.78 -2.46 24.77
CA ASP A 277 5.66 -3.39 25.47
C ASP A 277 6.84 -3.73 24.55
N LEU A 278 7.93 -2.98 24.69
CA LEU A 278 9.13 -3.17 23.86
C LEU A 278 9.87 -4.47 24.17
N GLU A 279 9.81 -4.95 25.42
CA GLU A 279 10.41 -6.23 25.81
C GLU A 279 9.74 -7.38 25.04
N ARG A 280 8.41 -7.33 24.90
CA ARG A 280 7.69 -8.29 24.07
C ARG A 280 8.10 -8.22 22.59
N ILE A 281 8.30 -7.03 22.03
CA ILE A 281 8.75 -6.88 20.64
C ILE A 281 10.17 -7.44 20.46
N GLU A 282 11.03 -7.28 21.45
CA GLU A 282 12.39 -7.84 21.42
C GLU A 282 12.39 -9.36 21.56
N GLY A 283 11.62 -9.92 22.50
CA GLY A 283 11.44 -11.37 22.60
C GLY A 283 10.83 -11.99 21.32
N LEU A 284 9.94 -11.26 20.64
CA LEU A 284 9.45 -11.62 19.30
C LEU A 284 10.56 -11.64 18.25
N ARG A 285 11.48 -10.68 18.28
CA ARG A 285 12.63 -10.61 17.36
C ARG A 285 13.56 -11.80 17.59
N GLU A 286 13.94 -12.05 18.84
CA GLU A 286 14.77 -13.20 19.21
C GLU A 286 14.12 -14.52 18.80
N ALA A 287 12.81 -14.67 19.01
CA ALA A 287 12.08 -15.87 18.60
C ALA A 287 12.12 -16.08 17.07
N VAL A 288 11.95 -15.01 16.30
CA VAL A 288 12.06 -15.06 14.84
C VAL A 288 13.48 -15.43 14.40
N GLU A 289 14.51 -14.83 15.00
CA GLU A 289 15.91 -15.12 14.67
C GLU A 289 16.27 -16.57 14.99
N ARG A 290 15.87 -17.07 16.17
CA ARG A 290 16.07 -18.47 16.56
C ARG A 290 15.44 -19.44 15.56
N LEU A 291 14.18 -19.21 15.18
CA LEU A 291 13.49 -20.07 14.21
C LEU A 291 14.08 -19.98 12.81
N ARG A 292 14.53 -18.79 12.38
CA ARG A 292 15.20 -18.61 11.09
C ARG A 292 16.51 -19.40 11.02
N LEU A 293 17.26 -19.45 12.12
CA LEU A 293 18.52 -20.18 12.19
C LEU A 293 18.32 -21.69 12.35
N LYS A 294 17.46 -22.11 13.28
CA LYS A 294 17.34 -23.52 13.71
C LYS A 294 16.22 -24.31 13.04
N SER A 295 15.23 -23.64 12.43
CA SER A 295 14.01 -24.28 11.87
C SER A 295 13.49 -23.57 10.61
N ARG A 296 14.31 -23.51 9.54
CA ARG A 296 14.01 -22.79 8.28
C ARG A 296 12.67 -23.17 7.64
N SER A 297 12.34 -24.46 7.59
CA SER A 297 11.08 -24.95 7.01
C SER A 297 9.87 -24.43 7.79
N PHE A 298 9.94 -24.44 9.12
CA PHE A 298 8.89 -23.88 9.96
C PHE A 298 8.81 -22.36 9.81
N TYR A 299 9.93 -21.65 9.77
CA TYR A 299 9.96 -20.21 9.55
C TYR A 299 9.23 -19.82 8.26
N LEU A 300 9.47 -20.56 7.17
CA LEU A 300 8.78 -20.35 5.90
C LEU A 300 7.29 -20.70 5.99
N ALA A 301 6.94 -21.88 6.52
CA ALA A 301 5.54 -22.31 6.67
C ALA A 301 4.73 -21.34 7.55
N ASN A 302 5.35 -20.80 8.60
CA ASN A 302 4.70 -19.89 9.51
C ASN A 302 4.30 -18.56 8.83
N SER A 303 4.98 -18.16 7.75
CA SER A 303 4.59 -16.99 6.97
C SER A 303 3.17 -17.09 6.39
N LEU A 304 2.63 -18.32 6.22
CA LEU A 304 1.28 -18.56 5.72
C LEU A 304 0.18 -18.20 6.73
N PHE A 305 0.46 -18.21 8.03
CA PHE A 305 -0.50 -17.75 9.04
C PHE A 305 -0.59 -16.21 9.07
N SER A 306 -1.62 -15.69 9.74
CA SER A 306 -1.89 -14.25 9.84
C SER A 306 -2.37 -13.88 11.24
N GLY A 307 -2.17 -12.62 11.63
CA GLY A 307 -2.63 -12.08 12.90
C GLY A 307 -1.96 -12.72 14.11
N ARG A 308 -2.71 -12.85 15.21
CA ARG A 308 -2.19 -13.42 16.49
C ARG A 308 -1.71 -14.84 16.36
N LEU A 309 -2.41 -15.68 15.60
CA LEU A 309 -2.03 -17.07 15.41
C LEU A 309 -0.58 -17.19 14.92
N ARG A 310 -0.16 -16.34 13.97
CA ARG A 310 1.23 -16.32 13.49
C ARG A 310 2.22 -15.94 14.60
N ILE A 311 1.88 -14.96 15.43
CA ILE A 311 2.71 -14.52 16.56
C ILE A 311 2.81 -15.63 17.62
N ASP A 312 1.69 -16.24 17.98
CA ASP A 312 1.62 -17.27 19.02
C ASP A 312 2.38 -18.53 18.59
N LEU A 313 2.27 -18.93 17.32
CA LEU A 313 3.04 -20.04 16.74
C LEU A 313 4.55 -19.77 16.76
N ILE A 314 4.99 -18.54 16.43
CA ILE A 314 6.41 -18.16 16.52
C ILE A 314 6.92 -18.31 17.95
N LEU A 315 6.20 -17.75 18.92
CA LEU A 315 6.61 -17.78 20.32
C LEU A 315 6.63 -19.22 20.87
N LEU A 316 5.58 -20.01 20.59
CA LEU A 316 5.48 -21.39 21.04
C LEU A 316 6.60 -22.26 20.46
N TYR A 317 6.82 -22.22 19.14
CA TYR A 317 7.86 -23.04 18.52
C TYR A 317 9.26 -22.61 18.91
N SER A 318 9.47 -21.29 19.11
CA SER A 318 10.74 -20.78 19.62
C SER A 318 11.02 -21.28 21.04
N PHE A 319 10.00 -21.30 21.91
CA PHE A 319 10.10 -21.87 23.25
C PHE A 319 10.40 -23.36 23.21
N CYS A 320 9.66 -24.13 22.41
CA CYS A 320 9.91 -25.57 22.25
C CYS A 320 11.35 -25.82 21.78
N ARG A 321 11.85 -25.02 20.83
CA ARG A 321 13.22 -25.18 20.34
C ARG A 321 14.27 -24.86 21.40
N LEU A 322 14.03 -23.82 22.20
CA LEU A 322 14.91 -23.48 23.32
C LEU A 322 14.94 -24.60 24.37
N ALA A 323 13.77 -25.18 24.69
CA ALA A 323 13.66 -26.28 25.63
C ALA A 323 14.34 -27.56 25.11
N ASP A 324 14.17 -27.86 23.82
CA ASP A 324 14.83 -28.97 23.11
C ASP A 324 16.36 -28.81 23.15
N ASP A 325 16.87 -27.62 22.83
CA ASP A 325 18.30 -27.32 22.91
C ASP A 325 18.86 -27.50 24.34
N LEU A 326 18.11 -27.07 25.37
CA LEU A 326 18.51 -27.25 26.77
C LEU A 326 18.60 -28.72 27.18
N VAL A 327 17.75 -29.58 26.63
CA VAL A 327 17.77 -31.03 26.89
C VAL A 327 18.89 -31.71 26.10
N ASP A 328 19.07 -31.34 24.83
CA ASP A 328 20.03 -31.96 23.92
C ASP A 328 21.49 -31.55 24.24
N ASP A 329 21.73 -30.31 24.63
CA ASP A 329 23.07 -29.79 24.92
C ASP A 329 23.55 -30.06 26.36
N ALA A 330 22.68 -30.59 27.24
CA ALA A 330 23.00 -30.85 28.64
C ALA A 330 24.02 -31.99 28.77
N LYS A 331 25.13 -31.72 29.48
CA LYS A 331 26.20 -32.70 29.70
C LYS A 331 25.95 -33.58 30.92
N SER A 332 24.97 -33.25 31.75
CA SER A 332 24.59 -34.03 32.94
C SER A 332 23.10 -33.89 33.31
N ARG A 333 22.56 -34.89 34.01
CA ARG A 333 21.14 -34.91 34.46
C ARG A 333 20.79 -33.79 35.46
N ARG A 334 21.78 -33.23 36.16
CA ARG A 334 21.59 -32.09 37.07
C ARG A 334 21.41 -30.76 36.33
N GLU A 335 22.04 -30.63 35.16
CA GLU A 335 22.02 -29.42 34.32
C GLU A 335 20.67 -29.27 33.58
N VAL A 336 19.97 -30.38 33.31
CA VAL A 336 18.61 -30.38 32.74
C VAL A 336 17.54 -29.94 33.75
N LEU A 337 17.79 -30.10 35.05
CA LEU A 337 16.81 -29.87 36.13
C LEU A 337 16.95 -28.50 36.82
N SER A 338 17.98 -27.73 36.49
CA SER A 338 18.23 -26.35 36.94
C SER A 338 17.75 -25.36 35.90
#